data_AF-A0A9D6N0R0-F1
#
_entry.id   AF-A0A9D6N0R0-F1
#
_cell.length_a   1.000
_cell.length_b   1.000
_cell.length_c   1.000
_cell.angle_alpha   90.00
_cell.angle_beta   90.00
_cell.angle_gamma   90.00
#
_symmetry.space_group_name_H-M   'P 1'
#
loop_
_entity.id
_entity.type
_entity.pdbx_description
1 polymer ?
#
loop_
_entity_poly.entity_id
_entity_poly.type
_entity_poly.pdbx_seq_one_letter_code
_entity_poly.pdbx_strand_id
1 'polypeptide(L)'
;MADRDRWLATHPEPMSEQDRTEYHTRFSALLDHWLDQGSGSNALALDECKTLVADAFAHFDGQRYKLGEFVVASNHVHVIVTPLPGNDLSDILHSWKSFTAKGIIKVEAASRRLQPWWEKLHERRLATAAKENPSQYAVITFQRPVWQKESFDHIVRSQASQMKFEGYIRDHQSGSGVSPLSPLSPEEAEQKRRDAASTLLISTACAPFDKPALRHALEALKRETEQALDIYTPDEVLEQGFDAAARAKAAGLVQAFRDYLTQNQAQIDALQILYSRPFKQRLTEPMLKELESKLRSTHALWTEDRLWDAFAVTAPDKVRGRSQAGRFADLVALVRFALEQQPVLAPFADSVSERFHAWLMDKAKSGGSGVSPLHSDDPKRQGGASTFTPEQLAWLYLIRDHIATSLSIEPEDFEYTPFGERGGLGKAHQLFGEGLNRILEELNVVLVA
;
A
#
# COMPACT_ATOMS: atom_id res chain seq x y z
N MET A 1 40.25 -1.46 -25.56
CA MET A 1 41.20 -2.27 -24.76
C MET A 1 42.33 -2.83 -25.63
N ALA A 2 42.06 -3.55 -26.72
CA ALA A 2 43.11 -4.16 -27.58
C ALA A 2 44.17 -3.21 -28.20
N ASP A 3 43.85 -1.94 -28.49
CA ASP A 3 44.83 -0.98 -29.05
C ASP A 3 45.76 -0.39 -27.96
N ARG A 4 45.23 -0.21 -26.74
CA ARG A 4 45.98 0.30 -25.59
C ARG A 4 46.96 -0.75 -25.05
N ASP A 5 46.51 -1.99 -24.89
CA ASP A 5 47.37 -3.08 -24.39
C ASP A 5 48.56 -3.32 -25.33
N ARG A 6 48.32 -3.15 -26.64
CA ARG A 6 49.36 -3.21 -27.68
C ARG A 6 50.34 -2.03 -27.58
N TRP A 7 49.84 -0.83 -27.29
CA TRP A 7 50.68 0.36 -27.12
C TRP A 7 51.53 0.29 -25.84
N LEU A 8 50.98 -0.23 -24.74
CA LEU A 8 51.71 -0.45 -23.48
C LEU A 8 52.79 -1.54 -23.62
N ALA A 9 52.54 -2.58 -24.41
CA ALA A 9 53.53 -3.60 -24.70
C ALA A 9 54.77 -3.07 -25.44
N THR A 10 54.65 -1.96 -26.17
CA THR A 10 55.77 -1.33 -26.90
C THR A 10 56.43 -0.17 -26.15
N HIS A 11 55.90 0.25 -24.99
CA HIS A 11 56.43 1.38 -24.17
C HIS A 11 56.50 1.01 -22.67
N PRO A 12 57.46 0.15 -22.26
CA PRO A 12 57.61 -0.27 -20.87
C PRO A 12 58.18 0.83 -19.97
N GLU A 13 57.93 0.74 -18.65
CA GLU A 13 58.41 1.72 -17.67
C GLU A 13 59.94 1.70 -17.45
N PRO A 14 60.58 2.86 -17.15
CA PRO A 14 59.98 4.20 -16.98
C PRO A 14 59.78 4.95 -18.31
N MET A 15 58.57 5.44 -18.55
CA MET A 15 58.17 6.14 -19.78
C MET A 15 58.75 7.57 -19.85
N SER A 16 59.07 8.04 -21.06
CA SER A 16 59.49 9.45 -21.27
C SER A 16 58.32 10.43 -21.13
N GLU A 17 58.58 11.73 -20.93
CA GLU A 17 57.51 12.74 -20.90
C GLU A 17 56.71 12.80 -22.21
N GLN A 18 57.35 12.52 -23.34
CA GLN A 18 56.71 12.49 -24.64
C GLN A 18 55.76 11.29 -24.76
N ASP A 19 56.19 10.11 -24.34
CA ASP A 19 55.35 8.90 -24.32
C ASP A 19 54.13 9.08 -23.39
N ARG A 20 54.32 9.74 -22.24
CA ARG A 20 53.22 10.03 -21.31
C ARG A 20 52.22 11.02 -21.89
N THR A 21 52.69 12.02 -22.64
CA THR A 21 51.84 13.00 -23.32
C THR A 21 51.07 12.36 -24.47
N GLU A 22 51.71 11.47 -25.23
CA GLU A 22 51.06 10.70 -26.29
C GLU A 22 50.01 9.75 -25.70
N TYR A 23 50.35 9.04 -24.62
CA TYR A 23 49.42 8.16 -23.91
C TYR A 23 48.18 8.93 -23.44
N HIS A 24 48.38 10.09 -22.80
CA HIS A 24 47.28 10.95 -22.34
C HIS A 24 46.39 11.38 -23.51
N THR A 25 46.99 11.94 -24.56
CA THR A 25 46.24 12.42 -25.73
C THR A 25 45.45 11.31 -26.41
N ARG A 26 46.04 10.11 -26.50
CA ARG A 26 45.47 9.00 -27.26
C ARG A 26 44.42 8.20 -26.48
N PHE A 27 44.59 8.05 -25.17
CA PHE A 27 43.78 7.13 -24.37
C PHE A 27 43.01 7.78 -23.21
N SER A 28 43.47 8.91 -22.66
CA SER A 28 42.85 9.54 -21.49
C SER A 28 42.01 10.77 -21.84
N ALA A 29 42.45 11.62 -22.78
CA ALA A 29 41.76 12.86 -23.14
C ALA A 29 40.33 12.63 -23.65
N LEU A 30 40.10 11.51 -24.37
CA LEU A 30 38.77 11.14 -24.83
C LEU A 30 37.87 10.64 -23.69
N LEU A 31 38.46 9.98 -22.68
CA LEU A 31 37.74 9.50 -21.50
C LEU A 31 37.33 10.67 -20.60
N ASP A 32 38.25 11.61 -20.35
CA ASP A 32 37.98 12.83 -19.59
C ASP A 32 36.86 13.64 -20.26
N HIS A 33 36.93 13.81 -21.59
CA HIS A 33 35.88 14.47 -22.36
C HIS A 33 34.50 13.79 -22.22
N TRP A 34 34.45 12.45 -22.22
CA TRP A 34 33.19 11.73 -22.01
C TRP A 34 32.69 11.84 -20.57
N LEU A 35 33.58 11.83 -19.59
CA LEU A 35 33.25 12.01 -18.19
C LEU A 35 32.71 13.42 -17.92
N ASP A 36 33.33 14.46 -18.49
CA ASP A 36 32.88 15.86 -18.41
C ASP A 36 31.50 16.06 -19.04
N GLN A 37 31.16 15.29 -20.07
CA GLN A 37 29.81 15.26 -20.66
C GLN A 37 28.80 14.45 -19.84
N GLY A 38 29.17 13.97 -18.64
CA GLY A 38 28.29 13.21 -17.77
C GLY A 38 28.07 11.75 -18.22
N SER A 39 28.91 11.23 -19.11
CA SER A 39 28.82 9.84 -19.56
C SER A 39 29.25 8.89 -18.45
N GLY A 40 28.49 7.82 -18.21
CA GLY A 40 28.79 6.81 -17.19
C GLY A 40 27.77 6.78 -16.06
N SER A 41 28.15 6.17 -14.93
CA SER A 41 27.28 6.10 -13.75
C SER A 41 27.30 7.42 -12.99
N ASN A 42 26.14 8.07 -12.83
CA ASN A 42 25.99 9.31 -12.07
C ASN A 42 25.71 9.06 -10.57
N ALA A 43 26.31 8.01 -9.99
CA ALA A 43 26.10 7.62 -8.60
C ALA A 43 26.47 8.73 -7.59
N LEU A 44 27.42 9.59 -7.96
CA LEU A 44 27.86 10.74 -7.17
C LEU A 44 27.01 11.98 -7.44
N ALA A 45 25.91 11.89 -8.20
CA ALA A 45 24.93 12.98 -8.29
C ALA A 45 24.15 13.15 -6.97
N LEU A 46 24.00 12.06 -6.20
CA LEU A 46 23.42 12.09 -4.86
C LEU A 46 24.36 12.81 -3.90
N ASP A 47 23.87 13.82 -3.20
CA ASP A 47 24.70 14.64 -2.31
C ASP A 47 25.29 13.82 -1.16
N GLU A 48 24.58 12.79 -0.67
CA GLU A 48 25.10 11.86 0.34
C GLU A 48 26.31 11.06 -0.16
N CYS A 49 26.31 10.68 -1.44
CA CYS A 49 27.47 10.04 -2.06
C CYS A 49 28.64 11.01 -2.21
N LYS A 50 28.39 12.29 -2.54
CA LYS A 50 29.45 13.31 -2.61
C LYS A 50 30.07 13.56 -1.25
N THR A 51 29.25 13.75 -0.22
CA THR A 51 29.69 13.96 1.16
C THR A 51 30.52 12.78 1.63
N LEU A 52 30.08 11.54 1.39
CA LEU A 52 30.83 10.35 1.75
C LEU A 52 32.25 10.33 1.14
N VAL A 53 32.39 10.74 -0.12
CA VAL A 53 33.68 10.79 -0.81
C VAL A 53 34.55 11.93 -0.24
N ALA A 54 33.97 13.11 -0.03
CA ALA A 54 34.68 14.25 0.56
C ALA A 54 35.19 13.93 1.99
N ASP A 55 34.35 13.29 2.80
CA ASP A 55 34.71 12.86 4.16
C ASP A 55 35.84 11.81 4.13
N ALA A 56 35.80 10.88 3.18
CA ALA A 56 36.86 9.89 3.02
C ALA A 56 38.21 10.54 2.66
N PHE A 57 38.20 11.62 1.86
CA PHE A 57 39.40 12.40 1.57
C PHE A 57 39.89 13.14 2.80
N ALA A 58 39.01 13.83 3.54
CA ALA A 58 39.39 14.61 4.72
C ALA A 58 39.86 13.77 5.91
N HIS A 59 39.40 12.51 6.02
CA HIS A 59 39.56 11.70 7.24
C HIS A 59 41.01 11.51 7.72
N PHE A 60 41.94 11.30 6.80
CA PHE A 60 43.37 11.11 7.11
C PHE A 60 44.26 12.27 6.64
N ASP A 61 43.66 13.43 6.35
CA ASP A 61 44.42 14.64 6.02
C ASP A 61 45.34 15.04 7.19
N GLY A 62 46.58 15.40 6.86
CA GLY A 62 47.65 15.68 7.81
C GLY A 62 48.25 14.45 8.51
N GLN A 63 47.68 13.25 8.34
CA GLN A 63 48.13 12.02 9.00
C GLN A 63 48.80 11.04 8.02
N ARG A 64 48.10 10.68 6.93
CA ARG A 64 48.62 9.75 5.90
C ARG A 64 49.03 10.47 4.62
N TYR A 65 48.43 11.62 4.36
CA TYR A 65 48.68 12.48 3.22
C TYR A 65 48.29 13.92 3.58
N LYS A 66 48.75 14.88 2.79
CA LYS A 66 48.19 16.23 2.75
C LYS A 66 47.22 16.34 1.59
N LEU A 67 46.00 16.76 1.87
CA LEU A 67 44.94 16.98 0.90
C LEU A 67 45.08 18.38 0.29
N GLY A 68 45.10 18.45 -1.04
CA GLY A 68 45.03 19.69 -1.80
C GLY A 68 43.61 19.97 -2.28
N GLU A 69 43.49 20.72 -3.38
CA GLU A 69 42.19 20.96 -4.00
C GLU A 69 41.60 19.66 -4.56
N PHE A 70 40.28 19.52 -4.46
CA PHE A 70 39.54 18.41 -5.03
C PHE A 70 38.15 18.86 -5.48
N VAL A 71 37.55 18.05 -6.36
CA VAL A 71 36.15 18.17 -6.78
C VAL A 71 35.55 16.77 -6.92
N VAL A 72 34.30 16.63 -6.47
CA VAL A 72 33.50 15.42 -6.64
C VAL A 72 32.40 15.74 -7.67
N ALA A 73 32.61 15.34 -8.91
CA ALA A 73 31.63 15.46 -9.98
C ALA A 73 30.55 14.36 -9.85
N SER A 74 29.52 14.39 -10.71
CA SER A 74 28.40 13.43 -10.63
C SER A 74 28.79 11.99 -10.97
N ASN A 75 29.85 11.79 -11.76
CA ASN A 75 30.32 10.49 -12.24
C ASN A 75 31.82 10.22 -12.00
N HIS A 76 32.61 11.21 -11.57
CA HIS A 76 34.06 11.06 -11.33
C HIS A 76 34.58 12.06 -10.28
N VAL A 77 35.87 11.97 -9.95
CA VAL A 77 36.52 12.83 -8.94
C VAL A 77 37.88 13.30 -9.44
N HIS A 78 38.26 14.53 -9.08
CA HIS A 78 39.63 15.01 -9.18
C HIS A 78 40.12 15.38 -7.80
N VAL A 79 41.34 14.98 -7.45
CA VAL A 79 41.94 15.26 -6.15
C VAL A 79 43.44 15.44 -6.28
N ILE A 80 43.96 16.51 -5.69
CA ILE A 80 45.39 16.70 -5.47
C ILE A 80 45.73 16.15 -4.09
N VAL A 81 46.69 15.24 -4.02
CA VAL A 81 47.11 14.62 -2.76
C VAL A 81 48.63 14.47 -2.73
N THR A 82 49.23 14.74 -1.58
CA THR A 82 50.66 14.54 -1.34
C THR A 82 50.82 13.50 -0.22
N PRO A 83 51.21 12.25 -0.53
CA PRO A 83 51.47 11.22 0.47
C PRO A 83 52.54 11.66 1.48
N LEU A 84 52.34 11.35 2.76
CA LEU A 84 53.34 11.58 3.81
C LEU A 84 54.28 10.37 3.93
N PRO A 85 55.52 10.54 4.45
CA PRO A 85 56.49 9.45 4.56
C PRO A 85 55.90 8.20 5.23
N GLY A 86 56.17 7.03 4.62
CA GLY A 86 55.66 5.73 5.11
C GLY A 86 54.24 5.38 4.66
N ASN A 87 53.61 6.20 3.80
CA ASN A 87 52.32 5.87 3.18
C ASN A 87 52.45 5.89 1.65
N ASP A 88 52.20 4.74 1.02
CA ASP A 88 52.20 4.64 -0.44
C ASP A 88 50.87 5.13 -1.03
N LEU A 89 50.95 5.80 -2.18
CA LEU A 89 49.77 6.32 -2.89
C LEU A 89 48.80 5.19 -3.26
N SER A 90 49.31 4.02 -3.64
CA SER A 90 48.49 2.85 -3.98
C SER A 90 47.59 2.41 -2.81
N ASP A 91 48.13 2.44 -1.58
CA ASP A 91 47.40 2.04 -0.38
C ASP A 91 46.36 3.07 0.02
N ILE A 92 46.68 4.36 -0.15
CA ILE A 92 45.74 5.46 0.05
C ILE A 92 44.57 5.34 -0.92
N LEU A 93 44.85 5.17 -2.22
CA LEU A 93 43.83 5.03 -3.26
C LEU A 93 43.00 3.76 -3.07
N HIS A 94 43.62 2.64 -2.69
CA HIS A 94 42.90 1.41 -2.39
C HIS A 94 41.93 1.60 -1.22
N SER A 95 42.41 2.24 -0.15
CA SER A 95 41.60 2.56 1.03
C SER A 95 40.39 3.42 0.67
N TRP A 96 40.60 4.52 -0.06
CA TRP A 96 39.53 5.40 -0.51
C TRP A 96 38.52 4.68 -1.41
N LYS A 97 38.98 4.01 -2.47
CA LYS A 97 38.10 3.31 -3.43
C LYS A 97 37.30 2.21 -2.74
N SER A 98 37.91 1.42 -1.87
CA SER A 98 37.24 0.32 -1.16
C SER A 98 36.20 0.83 -0.16
N PHE A 99 36.55 1.85 0.63
CA PHE A 99 35.64 2.44 1.61
C PHE A 99 34.44 3.11 0.95
N THR A 100 34.70 4.00 -0.01
CA THR A 100 33.65 4.78 -0.68
C THR A 100 32.76 3.90 -1.55
N ALA A 101 33.29 2.89 -2.26
CA ALA A 101 32.46 1.97 -3.06
C ALA A 101 31.42 1.24 -2.18
N LYS A 102 31.82 0.77 -1.00
CA LYS A 102 30.90 0.09 -0.06
C LYS A 102 29.82 1.03 0.45
N GLY A 103 30.16 2.30 0.69
CA GLY A 103 29.17 3.30 1.13
C GLY A 103 28.23 3.71 0.00
N ILE A 104 28.75 4.00 -1.20
CA ILE A 104 27.96 4.37 -2.38
C ILE A 104 26.93 3.29 -2.73
N ILE A 105 27.33 2.02 -2.75
CA ILE A 105 26.40 0.90 -3.01
C ILE A 105 25.24 0.88 -2.00
N LYS A 106 25.51 1.19 -0.72
CA LYS A 106 24.48 1.24 0.32
C LYS A 106 23.55 2.43 0.12
N VAL A 107 24.10 3.61 -0.19
CA VAL A 107 23.32 4.84 -0.44
C VAL A 107 22.45 4.66 -1.68
N GLU A 108 22.99 4.16 -2.78
CA GLU A 108 22.21 3.88 -3.99
C GLU A 108 21.11 2.83 -3.74
N ALA A 109 21.41 1.75 -3.01
CA ALA A 109 20.42 0.75 -2.65
C ALA A 109 19.31 1.32 -1.74
N ALA A 110 19.66 2.22 -0.81
CA ALA A 110 18.70 2.91 0.03
C ALA A 110 17.83 3.89 -0.79
N SER A 111 18.44 4.68 -1.67
CA SER A 111 17.75 5.61 -2.56
C SER A 111 16.75 4.88 -3.48
N ARG A 112 17.15 3.77 -4.11
CA ARG A 112 16.23 2.91 -4.89
C ARG A 112 15.09 2.31 -4.07
N ARG A 113 15.30 2.04 -2.78
CA ARG A 113 14.22 1.56 -1.91
C ARG A 113 13.18 2.64 -1.65
N LEU A 114 13.61 3.89 -1.51
CA LEU A 114 12.77 5.05 -1.24
C LEU A 114 12.07 5.62 -2.49
N GLN A 115 12.49 5.25 -3.70
CA GLN A 115 11.79 5.65 -4.92
C GLN A 115 10.32 5.17 -4.95
N PRO A 116 9.37 6.04 -5.37
CA PRO A 116 7.97 5.68 -5.54
C PRO A 116 7.76 4.47 -6.45
N TRP A 117 6.72 3.68 -6.17
CA TRP A 117 6.51 2.41 -6.87
C TRP A 117 6.25 2.56 -8.38
N TRP A 118 5.76 3.71 -8.85
CA TRP A 118 5.46 3.95 -10.26
C TRP A 118 6.72 4.22 -11.10
N GLU A 119 7.79 4.77 -10.51
CA GLU A 119 9.10 4.88 -11.15
C GLU A 119 9.76 3.51 -11.31
N LYS A 120 9.64 2.64 -10.30
CA LYS A 120 10.05 1.22 -10.41
C LYS A 120 9.32 0.47 -11.52
N LEU A 121 8.08 0.84 -11.81
CA LEU A 121 7.28 0.28 -12.90
C LEU A 121 7.76 0.77 -14.28
N HIS A 122 8.17 2.04 -14.38
CA HIS A 122 8.76 2.62 -15.57
C HIS A 122 10.12 1.97 -15.89
N GLU A 123 10.99 1.81 -14.88
CA GLU A 123 12.27 1.10 -15.02
C GLU A 123 12.10 -0.37 -15.41
N ARG A 124 11.10 -1.07 -14.84
CA ARG A 124 10.75 -2.44 -15.25
C ARG A 124 10.27 -2.49 -16.70
N ARG A 125 9.43 -1.55 -17.13
CA ARG A 125 8.98 -1.45 -18.53
C ARG A 125 10.15 -1.15 -19.47
N LEU A 126 11.08 -0.30 -19.08
CA LEU A 126 12.31 -0.03 -19.83
C LEU A 126 13.22 -1.27 -19.90
N ALA A 127 13.34 -2.03 -18.80
CA ALA A 127 14.09 -3.29 -18.77
C ALA A 127 13.44 -4.39 -19.63
N THR A 128 12.10 -4.45 -19.68
CA THR A 128 11.36 -5.35 -20.58
C THR A 128 11.51 -4.91 -22.04
N ALA A 129 11.38 -3.61 -22.34
CA ALA A 129 11.62 -3.05 -23.67
C ALA A 129 13.07 -3.24 -24.14
N ALA A 130 14.05 -3.19 -23.22
CA ALA A 130 15.45 -3.49 -23.50
C ALA A 130 15.71 -4.97 -23.83
N LYS A 131 14.89 -5.89 -23.33
CA LYS A 131 14.94 -7.32 -23.73
C LYS A 131 14.35 -7.54 -25.13
N GLU A 132 13.32 -6.78 -25.49
CA GLU A 132 12.63 -6.90 -26.77
C GLU A 132 13.36 -6.19 -27.93
N ASN A 133 14.15 -5.14 -27.64
CA ASN A 133 14.95 -4.44 -28.65
C ASN A 133 16.35 -4.04 -28.13
N PRO A 134 17.31 -4.98 -28.09
CA PRO A 134 18.61 -4.81 -27.42
C PRO A 134 19.48 -3.69 -28.01
N SER A 135 19.32 -3.36 -29.29
CA SER A 135 20.09 -2.32 -29.97
C SER A 135 19.60 -0.90 -29.67
N GLN A 136 18.38 -0.74 -29.15
CA GLN A 136 17.78 0.57 -28.92
C GLN A 136 17.81 1.01 -27.45
N TYR A 137 17.90 0.05 -26.52
CA TYR A 137 17.91 0.30 -25.07
C TYR A 137 18.97 -0.56 -24.38
N ALA A 138 20.25 -0.27 -24.61
CA ALA A 138 21.34 -0.89 -23.88
C ALA A 138 21.44 -0.33 -22.43
N VAL A 139 20.46 -0.65 -21.57
CA VAL A 139 20.65 -0.50 -20.11
C VAL A 139 21.44 -1.70 -19.64
N ILE A 140 22.75 -1.51 -19.64
CA ILE A 140 23.77 -2.48 -19.22
C ILE A 140 23.54 -2.81 -17.73
N THR A 141 22.82 -3.89 -17.44
CA THR A 141 22.77 -4.51 -16.11
C THR A 141 24.02 -5.37 -15.93
N PHE A 142 25.15 -4.71 -15.66
CA PHE A 142 26.32 -5.36 -15.09
C PHE A 142 26.41 -4.92 -13.63
N GLN A 143 26.73 -5.84 -12.72
CA GLN A 143 27.34 -5.49 -11.44
C GLN A 143 28.67 -4.79 -11.75
N ARG A 144 28.62 -3.49 -12.05
CA ARG A 144 29.80 -2.71 -12.37
C ARG A 144 30.49 -2.33 -11.06
N PRO A 145 31.84 -2.42 -11.00
CA PRO A 145 32.57 -1.82 -9.89
C PRO A 145 32.31 -0.31 -9.89
N VAL A 146 31.98 0.26 -8.72
CA VAL A 146 31.70 1.71 -8.55
C VAL A 146 32.85 2.55 -9.09
N TRP A 147 34.08 2.13 -8.80
CA TRP A 147 35.29 2.74 -9.31
C TRP A 147 35.92 1.90 -10.40
N GLN A 148 36.50 2.56 -11.39
CA GLN A 148 37.40 1.88 -12.31
C GLN A 148 38.61 1.31 -11.56
N LYS A 149 39.08 0.14 -12.01
CA LYS A 149 40.23 -0.56 -11.40
C LYS A 149 41.48 0.31 -11.41
N GLU A 150 41.66 1.07 -12.48
CA GLU A 150 42.76 2.01 -12.66
C GLU A 150 42.37 3.38 -12.08
N SER A 151 43.31 4.06 -11.42
CA SER A 151 43.24 5.49 -11.14
C SER A 151 44.11 6.19 -12.16
N PHE A 152 43.67 7.33 -12.68
CA PHE A 152 44.53 8.16 -13.50
C PHE A 152 45.28 9.12 -12.58
N ASP A 153 46.58 8.88 -12.39
CA ASP A 153 47.44 9.68 -11.53
C ASP A 153 48.39 10.56 -12.36
N HIS A 154 48.42 11.85 -12.01
CA HIS A 154 49.41 12.79 -12.51
C HIS A 154 50.36 13.19 -11.38
N ILE A 155 51.64 12.90 -11.56
CA ILE A 155 52.67 13.37 -10.63
C ILE A 155 52.88 14.86 -10.90
N VAL A 156 52.52 15.71 -9.93
CA VAL A 156 52.75 17.15 -9.97
C VAL A 156 54.22 17.42 -9.67
N ARG A 157 55.01 17.75 -10.70
CA ARG A 157 56.48 17.88 -10.62
C ARG A 157 56.98 19.33 -10.51
N SER A 158 56.10 20.32 -10.68
CA SER A 158 56.46 21.74 -10.64
C SER A 158 55.30 22.61 -10.18
N GLN A 159 55.61 23.80 -9.64
CA GLN A 159 54.62 24.77 -9.18
C GLN A 159 53.69 25.23 -10.32
N ALA A 160 54.20 25.36 -11.55
CA ALA A 160 53.38 25.68 -12.72
C ALA A 160 52.38 24.56 -13.06
N SER A 161 52.79 23.30 -12.92
CA SER A 161 51.89 22.15 -13.09
C SER A 161 50.83 22.09 -11.99
N GLN A 162 51.20 22.44 -10.75
CA GLN A 162 50.27 22.53 -9.62
C GLN A 162 49.19 23.57 -9.88
N MET A 163 49.57 24.80 -10.24
CA MET A 163 48.64 25.89 -10.55
C MET A 163 47.69 25.54 -11.70
N LYS A 164 48.17 24.80 -12.71
CA LYS A 164 47.34 24.33 -13.82
C LYS A 164 46.25 23.36 -13.36
N PHE A 165 46.60 22.38 -12.51
CA PHE A 165 45.63 21.40 -12.01
C PHE A 165 44.65 22.02 -11.00
N GLU A 166 45.12 22.92 -10.13
CA GLU A 166 44.27 23.70 -9.22
C GLU A 166 43.27 24.58 -10.01
N GLY A 167 43.75 25.28 -11.06
CA GLY A 167 42.88 26.04 -11.96
C GLY A 167 41.79 25.18 -12.61
N TYR A 168 42.17 24.01 -13.15
CA TYR A 168 41.23 23.06 -13.74
C TYR A 168 40.18 22.60 -12.71
N ILE A 169 40.59 22.23 -11.49
CA ILE A 169 39.67 21.79 -10.43
C ILE A 169 38.70 22.92 -10.05
N ARG A 170 39.19 24.14 -9.92
CA ARG A 170 38.37 25.31 -9.56
C ARG A 170 37.35 25.67 -10.63
N ASP A 171 37.71 25.57 -11.90
CA ASP A 171 36.78 25.78 -13.01
C ASP A 171 35.66 24.71 -13.01
N HIS A 172 35.96 23.47 -12.60
CA HIS A 172 34.98 22.38 -12.47
C HIS A 172 34.09 22.50 -11.21
N GLN A 173 34.51 23.25 -10.18
CA GLN A 173 33.67 23.55 -9.01
C GLN A 173 32.50 24.50 -9.35
N SER A 174 32.65 25.35 -10.38
CA SER A 174 31.63 26.35 -10.77
C SER A 174 30.32 25.75 -11.31
N GLY A 175 30.34 24.49 -11.75
CA GLY A 175 29.15 23.72 -12.17
C GLY A 175 28.56 22.78 -11.11
N SER A 176 29.24 22.55 -9.97
CA SER A 176 28.92 21.47 -9.02
C SER A 176 28.52 21.91 -7.60
N GLY A 177 28.33 23.22 -7.36
CA GLY A 177 27.52 23.73 -6.25
C GLY A 177 28.09 23.55 -4.83
N VAL A 178 29.36 23.16 -4.67
CA VAL A 178 29.99 23.10 -3.33
C VAL A 178 31.40 23.67 -3.40
N SER A 179 31.58 24.87 -2.83
CA SER A 179 32.90 25.45 -2.55
C SER A 179 33.01 25.68 -1.04
N PRO A 180 34.03 25.12 -0.34
CA PRO A 180 34.27 25.46 1.04
C PRO A 180 35.10 26.75 1.09
N LEU A 181 34.70 27.71 1.94
CA LEU A 181 35.44 28.90 2.42
C LEU A 181 34.88 30.29 2.06
N SER A 182 33.56 30.47 1.92
CA SER A 182 32.92 31.80 2.14
C SER A 182 32.01 31.78 3.38
N PRO A 183 32.00 32.84 4.22
CA PRO A 183 31.07 32.93 5.35
C PRO A 183 29.64 32.94 4.82
N LEU A 184 28.83 32.01 5.34
CA LEU A 184 27.46 31.75 4.91
C LEU A 184 26.60 33.01 5.01
N SER A 185 25.80 33.27 3.98
CA SER A 185 24.77 34.31 4.07
C SER A 185 23.75 33.95 5.17
N PRO A 186 23.03 34.93 5.74
CA PRO A 186 22.00 34.66 6.75
C PRO A 186 20.94 33.64 6.28
N GLU A 187 20.59 33.66 4.99
CA GLU A 187 19.64 32.71 4.37
C GLU A 187 20.23 31.30 4.23
N GLU A 188 21.51 31.19 3.89
CA GLU A 188 22.22 29.90 3.81
C GLU A 188 22.41 29.29 5.21
N ALA A 189 22.62 30.11 6.23
CA ALA A 189 22.69 29.67 7.62
C ALA A 189 21.32 29.19 8.16
N GLU A 190 20.22 29.81 7.71
CA GLU A 190 18.84 29.37 7.99
C GLU A 190 18.54 28.03 7.31
N GLN A 191 18.91 27.88 6.04
CA GLN A 191 18.72 26.65 5.27
C GLN A 191 19.54 25.50 5.89
N LYS A 192 20.82 25.71 6.20
CA LYS A 192 21.64 24.70 6.90
C LYS A 192 21.09 24.30 8.26
N ARG A 193 20.47 25.24 9.01
CA ARG A 193 19.79 24.90 10.27
C ARG A 193 18.56 24.00 10.03
N ARG A 194 17.77 24.28 8.98
CA ARG A 194 16.64 23.42 8.58
C ARG A 194 17.11 22.04 8.12
N ASP A 195 18.18 21.97 7.34
CA ASP A 195 18.74 20.70 6.85
C ASP A 195 19.33 19.87 7.99
N ALA A 196 20.03 20.51 8.94
CA ALA A 196 20.54 19.86 10.14
C ALA A 196 19.40 19.34 11.04
N ALA A 197 18.33 20.12 11.22
CA ALA A 197 17.14 19.69 11.96
C ALA A 197 16.43 18.52 11.25
N SER A 198 16.31 18.57 9.93
CA SER A 198 15.74 17.48 9.12
C SER A 198 16.56 16.20 9.27
N THR A 199 17.88 16.30 9.15
CA THR A 199 18.82 15.17 9.32
C THR A 199 18.70 14.56 10.70
N LEU A 200 18.58 15.38 11.75
CA LEU A 200 18.39 14.91 13.12
C LEU A 200 17.05 14.19 13.30
N LEU A 201 15.97 14.71 12.74
CA LEU A 201 14.64 14.09 12.79
C LEU A 201 14.62 12.75 12.05
N ILE A 202 15.24 12.68 10.87
CA ILE A 202 15.39 11.45 10.09
C ILE A 202 16.20 10.42 10.89
N SER A 203 17.35 10.81 11.43
CA SER A 203 18.18 9.95 12.28
C SER A 203 17.41 9.42 13.49
N THR A 204 16.65 10.29 14.17
CA THR A 204 15.82 9.93 15.33
C THR A 204 14.71 8.94 14.95
N ALA A 205 14.04 9.15 13.83
CA ALA A 205 13.01 8.25 13.32
C ALA A 205 13.58 6.90 12.85
N CYS A 206 14.81 6.89 12.33
CA CYS A 206 15.50 5.68 11.87
C CYS A 206 16.20 4.91 13.00
N ALA A 207 16.52 5.54 14.13
CA ALA A 207 17.24 4.93 15.25
C ALA A 207 16.64 3.60 15.77
N PRO A 208 15.31 3.39 15.82
CA PRO A 208 14.75 2.07 16.15
C PRO A 208 15.19 0.97 15.19
N PHE A 209 15.30 1.27 13.89
CA PHE A 209 15.70 0.32 12.84
C PHE A 209 17.20 0.04 12.84
N ASP A 210 18.02 0.86 13.52
CA ASP A 210 19.44 0.58 13.75
C ASP A 210 19.67 -0.51 14.79
N LYS A 211 18.66 -0.86 15.59
CA LYS A 211 18.72 -1.98 16.55
C LYS A 211 18.64 -3.32 15.81
N PRO A 212 19.69 -4.18 15.85
CA PRO A 212 19.68 -5.48 15.19
C PRO A 212 18.51 -6.36 15.63
N ALA A 213 18.16 -6.33 16.92
CA ALA A 213 17.05 -7.11 17.47
C ALA A 213 15.71 -6.79 16.79
N LEU A 214 15.42 -5.51 16.52
CA LEU A 214 14.20 -5.11 15.81
C LEU A 214 14.25 -5.56 14.35
N ARG A 215 15.38 -5.39 13.66
CA ARG A 215 15.53 -5.84 12.26
C ARG A 215 15.32 -7.34 12.13
N HIS A 216 15.91 -8.13 13.02
CA HIS A 216 15.73 -9.57 13.03
C HIS A 216 14.29 -9.97 13.35
N ALA A 217 13.62 -9.27 14.27
CA ALA A 217 12.20 -9.50 14.56
C ALA A 217 11.31 -9.16 13.35
N LEU A 218 11.56 -8.04 12.68
CA LEU A 218 10.85 -7.65 11.45
C LEU A 218 11.13 -8.62 10.30
N GLU A 219 12.36 -9.12 10.17
CA GLU A 219 12.75 -10.10 9.16
C GLU A 219 12.14 -11.48 9.44
N ALA A 220 12.07 -11.90 10.71
CA ALA A 220 11.38 -13.12 11.12
C ALA A 220 9.88 -13.01 10.84
N LEU A 221 9.24 -11.91 11.24
CA LEU A 221 7.83 -11.64 10.94
C LEU A 221 7.59 -11.62 9.43
N LYS A 222 8.48 -10.98 8.66
CA LYS A 222 8.43 -10.96 7.20
C LYS A 222 8.54 -12.37 6.62
N ARG A 223 9.45 -13.22 7.09
CA ARG A 223 9.53 -14.62 6.63
C ARG A 223 8.31 -15.46 7.02
N GLU A 224 7.74 -15.21 8.20
CA GLU A 224 6.51 -15.88 8.65
C GLU A 224 5.27 -15.44 7.86
N THR A 225 5.28 -14.21 7.32
CA THR A 225 4.14 -13.61 6.61
C THR A 225 4.31 -13.54 5.09
N GLU A 226 5.53 -13.68 4.56
CA GLU A 226 5.80 -13.65 3.13
C GLU A 226 5.33 -14.94 2.46
N GLN A 227 4.30 -14.80 1.63
CA GLN A 227 3.88 -15.81 0.69
C GLN A 227 4.45 -15.47 -0.69
N ALA A 228 5.23 -16.38 -1.27
CA ALA A 228 5.66 -16.27 -2.66
C ALA A 228 4.53 -16.78 -3.56
N LEU A 229 3.95 -15.88 -4.36
CA LEU A 229 2.97 -16.23 -5.40
C LEU A 229 3.72 -16.47 -6.71
N ASP A 230 3.68 -17.70 -7.24
CA ASP A 230 4.18 -18.02 -8.58
C ASP A 230 3.22 -17.43 -9.62
N ILE A 231 3.73 -16.55 -10.47
CA ILE A 231 2.98 -15.88 -11.55
C ILE A 231 3.47 -16.31 -12.94
N TYR A 232 4.51 -17.15 -13.03
CA TYR A 232 5.16 -17.56 -14.28
C TYR A 232 4.79 -18.99 -14.68
N THR A 233 4.50 -19.83 -13.69
CA THR A 233 3.91 -21.16 -13.88
C THR A 233 2.47 -21.11 -13.38
N PRO A 234 1.54 -20.50 -14.15
CA PRO A 234 0.14 -20.55 -13.74
C PRO A 234 -0.30 -22.01 -13.76
N ASP A 235 -0.68 -22.51 -12.58
CA ASP A 235 -1.34 -23.80 -12.50
C ASP A 235 -2.57 -23.78 -13.41
N GLU A 236 -2.70 -24.78 -14.28
CA GLU A 236 -3.95 -24.99 -14.99
C GLU A 236 -4.96 -25.56 -14.00
N VAL A 237 -6.12 -24.92 -13.92
CA VAL A 237 -7.22 -25.41 -13.08
C VAL A 237 -7.75 -26.70 -13.72
N LEU A 238 -7.24 -27.84 -13.26
CA LEU A 238 -7.68 -29.17 -13.69
C LEU A 238 -9.15 -29.43 -13.30
N GLU A 239 -9.57 -28.89 -12.15
CA GLU A 239 -10.95 -28.89 -11.68
C GLU A 239 -11.22 -27.63 -10.85
N GLN A 240 -12.28 -26.90 -11.19
CA GLN A 240 -12.78 -25.79 -10.39
C GLN A 240 -14.10 -26.21 -9.74
N GLY A 241 -14.04 -26.59 -8.47
CA GLY A 241 -15.24 -27.00 -7.75
C GLY A 241 -14.93 -27.83 -6.52
N PHE A 242 -15.97 -28.21 -5.83
CA PHE A 242 -15.87 -29.12 -4.70
C PHE A 242 -15.67 -30.55 -5.20
N ASP A 243 -14.70 -31.27 -4.63
CA ASP A 243 -14.52 -32.71 -4.83
C ASP A 243 -15.85 -33.45 -4.64
N ALA A 244 -16.05 -34.57 -5.34
CA ALA A 244 -17.27 -35.37 -5.30
C ALA A 244 -17.66 -35.75 -3.86
N ALA A 245 -16.68 -36.05 -3.00
CA ALA A 245 -16.90 -36.31 -1.58
C ALA A 245 -17.40 -35.07 -0.81
N ALA A 246 -16.86 -33.88 -1.12
CA ALA A 246 -17.29 -32.63 -0.52
C ALA A 246 -18.71 -32.23 -0.98
N ARG A 247 -19.05 -32.44 -2.27
CA ARG A 247 -20.42 -32.25 -2.78
C ARG A 247 -21.41 -33.18 -2.10
N ALA A 248 -21.07 -34.46 -1.94
CA ALA A 248 -21.92 -35.43 -1.25
C ALA A 248 -22.15 -35.06 0.22
N LYS A 249 -21.10 -34.59 0.92
CA LYS A 249 -21.21 -34.11 2.30
C LYS A 249 -22.08 -32.85 2.42
N ALA A 250 -21.93 -31.89 1.51
CA ALA A 250 -22.75 -30.69 1.46
C ALA A 250 -24.23 -31.03 1.18
N ALA A 251 -24.49 -31.94 0.23
CA ALA A 251 -25.85 -32.41 -0.07
C ALA A 251 -26.48 -33.10 1.15
N GLY A 252 -25.74 -33.97 1.85
CA GLY A 252 -26.21 -34.60 3.09
C GLY A 252 -26.51 -33.59 4.19
N LEU A 253 -25.69 -32.55 4.34
CA LEU A 253 -25.92 -31.48 5.32
C LEU A 253 -27.18 -30.69 4.98
N VAL A 254 -27.36 -30.27 3.72
CA VAL A 254 -28.55 -29.55 3.26
C VAL A 254 -29.81 -30.40 3.46
N GLN A 255 -29.75 -31.70 3.16
CA GLN A 255 -30.88 -32.60 3.36
C GLN A 255 -31.23 -32.74 4.84
N ALA A 256 -30.24 -32.99 5.71
CA ALA A 256 -30.47 -33.10 7.14
C ALA A 256 -31.05 -31.80 7.73
N PHE A 257 -30.59 -30.64 7.26
CA PHE A 257 -31.16 -29.36 7.65
C PHE A 257 -32.63 -29.23 7.22
N ARG A 258 -32.96 -29.55 5.96
CA ARG A 258 -34.35 -29.56 5.46
C ARG A 258 -35.24 -30.49 6.29
N ASP A 259 -34.78 -31.70 6.55
CA ASP A 259 -35.52 -32.70 7.34
C ASP A 259 -35.77 -32.17 8.76
N TYR A 260 -34.77 -31.55 9.38
CA TYR A 260 -34.91 -30.93 10.70
C TYR A 260 -35.96 -29.82 10.70
N LEU A 261 -35.96 -28.93 9.71
CA LEU A 261 -36.95 -27.84 9.61
C LEU A 261 -38.37 -28.40 9.50
N THR A 262 -38.58 -29.49 8.76
CA THR A 262 -39.89 -30.12 8.61
C THR A 262 -40.34 -30.82 9.89
N GLN A 263 -39.44 -31.55 10.57
CA GLN A 263 -39.77 -32.29 11.78
C GLN A 263 -40.07 -31.36 12.98
N ASN A 264 -39.44 -30.19 13.03
CA ASN A 264 -39.54 -29.25 14.14
C ASN A 264 -40.48 -28.07 13.88
N GLN A 265 -41.18 -28.03 12.73
CA GLN A 265 -42.07 -26.93 12.35
C GLN A 265 -43.09 -26.57 13.43
N ALA A 266 -43.72 -27.58 14.07
CA ALA A 266 -44.76 -27.39 15.07
C ALA A 266 -44.22 -27.04 16.47
N GLN A 267 -42.92 -27.19 16.70
CA GLN A 267 -42.28 -27.03 18.02
C GLN A 267 -41.43 -25.76 18.13
N ILE A 268 -41.25 -25.04 17.02
CA ILE A 268 -40.45 -23.83 16.96
C ILE A 268 -41.29 -22.73 16.32
N ASP A 269 -41.67 -21.74 17.13
CA ASP A 269 -42.54 -20.64 16.71
C ASP A 269 -41.98 -19.88 15.49
N ALA A 270 -40.66 -19.66 15.44
CA ALA A 270 -39.99 -19.05 14.29
C ALA A 270 -40.24 -19.83 12.98
N LEU A 271 -40.17 -21.17 13.04
CA LEU A 271 -40.45 -22.01 11.88
C LEU A 271 -41.93 -21.97 11.52
N GLN A 272 -42.83 -22.02 12.50
CA GLN A 272 -44.26 -21.92 12.24
C GLN A 272 -44.60 -20.64 11.46
N ILE A 273 -44.05 -19.48 11.87
CA ILE A 273 -44.23 -18.21 11.17
C ILE A 273 -43.64 -18.27 9.75
N LEU A 274 -42.41 -18.78 9.61
CA LEU A 274 -41.75 -18.87 8.30
C LEU A 274 -42.47 -19.82 7.33
N TYR A 275 -43.09 -20.89 7.82
CA TYR A 275 -43.86 -21.83 7.01
C TYR A 275 -45.24 -21.31 6.62
N SER A 276 -45.99 -20.75 7.57
CA SER A 276 -47.42 -20.46 7.40
C SER A 276 -47.77 -19.00 7.11
N ARG A 277 -46.77 -18.09 7.18
CA ARG A 277 -46.92 -16.63 7.02
C ARG A 277 -48.22 -16.08 7.64
N PRO A 278 -48.48 -16.34 8.93
CA PRO A 278 -49.67 -15.85 9.59
C PRO A 278 -49.65 -14.31 9.60
N PHE A 279 -50.67 -13.68 8.99
CA PHE A 279 -50.75 -12.22 8.79
C PHE A 279 -50.70 -11.40 10.09
N LYS A 280 -50.88 -12.03 11.25
CA LYS A 280 -50.93 -11.39 12.58
C LYS A 280 -49.70 -11.60 13.46
N GLN A 281 -48.78 -12.52 13.10
CA GLN A 281 -47.61 -12.83 13.92
C GLN A 281 -46.34 -12.50 13.15
N ARG A 282 -45.51 -11.65 13.75
CA ARG A 282 -44.22 -11.22 13.20
C ARG A 282 -43.09 -12.12 13.71
N LEU A 283 -42.08 -12.33 12.88
CA LEU A 283 -40.83 -12.92 13.34
C LEU A 283 -40.11 -11.90 14.23
N THR A 284 -39.62 -12.35 15.38
CA THR A 284 -38.87 -11.51 16.34
C THR A 284 -37.49 -12.07 16.59
N GLU A 285 -36.57 -11.24 17.07
CA GLU A 285 -35.22 -11.65 17.44
C GLU A 285 -35.19 -12.80 18.46
N PRO A 286 -35.97 -12.80 19.57
CA PRO A 286 -35.96 -13.89 20.53
C PRO A 286 -36.36 -15.24 19.92
N MET A 287 -37.35 -15.24 19.02
CA MET A 287 -37.80 -16.45 18.32
C MET A 287 -36.70 -17.01 17.42
N LEU A 288 -35.94 -16.13 16.76
CA LEU A 288 -34.84 -16.57 15.90
C LEU A 288 -33.64 -17.06 16.72
N LYS A 289 -33.32 -16.42 17.85
CA LYS A 289 -32.30 -16.90 18.80
C LYS A 289 -32.65 -18.26 19.36
N GLU A 290 -33.93 -18.52 19.64
CA GLU A 290 -34.39 -19.85 20.05
C GLU A 290 -34.15 -20.89 18.94
N LEU A 291 -34.51 -20.57 17.69
CA LEU A 291 -34.23 -21.45 16.55
C LEU A 291 -32.74 -21.72 16.40
N GLU A 292 -31.90 -20.68 16.46
CA GLU A 292 -30.44 -20.80 16.39
C GLU A 292 -29.91 -21.72 17.51
N SER A 293 -30.36 -21.49 18.74
CA SER A 293 -29.96 -22.30 19.90
C SER A 293 -30.33 -23.78 19.72
N LYS A 294 -31.56 -24.07 19.25
CA LYS A 294 -32.01 -25.43 18.97
C LYS A 294 -31.26 -26.09 17.81
N LEU A 295 -30.89 -25.33 16.77
CA LEU A 295 -30.06 -25.83 15.67
C LEU A 295 -28.66 -26.21 16.17
N ARG A 296 -28.02 -25.33 16.95
CA ARG A 296 -26.68 -25.56 17.51
C ARG A 296 -26.65 -26.70 18.52
N SER A 297 -27.70 -26.89 19.32
CA SER A 297 -27.77 -28.00 20.28
C SER A 297 -27.91 -29.36 19.60
N THR A 298 -28.60 -29.41 18.46
CA THR A 298 -28.74 -30.63 17.65
C THR A 298 -27.45 -30.95 16.89
N HIS A 299 -26.86 -29.94 16.25
CA HIS A 299 -25.60 -30.07 15.51
C HIS A 299 -24.73 -28.82 15.68
N ALA A 300 -23.67 -28.91 16.49
CA ALA A 300 -22.76 -27.80 16.76
C ALA A 300 -22.09 -27.19 15.51
N LEU A 301 -22.02 -27.95 14.40
CA LEU A 301 -21.45 -27.50 13.12
C LEU A 301 -22.45 -26.79 12.21
N TRP A 302 -23.74 -26.72 12.57
CA TRP A 302 -24.77 -26.01 11.80
C TRP A 302 -24.75 -24.52 12.12
N THR A 303 -23.63 -23.89 11.77
CA THR A 303 -23.55 -22.42 11.75
C THR A 303 -24.12 -21.89 10.44
N GLU A 304 -24.53 -20.63 10.46
CA GLU A 304 -25.04 -19.89 9.31
C GLU A 304 -24.05 -20.00 8.14
N ASP A 305 -22.77 -19.77 8.40
CA ASP A 305 -21.71 -19.86 7.39
C ASP A 305 -21.58 -21.26 6.79
N ARG A 306 -21.66 -22.31 7.62
CA ARG A 306 -21.53 -23.71 7.16
C ARG A 306 -22.73 -24.13 6.32
N LEU A 307 -23.93 -23.70 6.71
CA LEU A 307 -25.15 -23.93 5.95
C LEU A 307 -25.10 -23.18 4.63
N TRP A 308 -24.64 -21.93 4.64
CA TRP A 308 -24.46 -21.13 3.43
C TRP A 308 -23.47 -21.77 2.46
N ASP A 309 -22.32 -22.21 2.95
CA ASP A 309 -21.32 -22.94 2.17
C ASP A 309 -21.94 -24.19 1.53
N ALA A 310 -22.69 -24.98 2.31
CA ALA A 310 -23.33 -26.19 1.81
C ALA A 310 -24.38 -25.91 0.72
N PHE A 311 -25.17 -24.83 0.86
CA PHE A 311 -26.08 -24.38 -0.19
C PHE A 311 -25.34 -23.87 -1.43
N ALA A 312 -24.24 -23.14 -1.26
CA ALA A 312 -23.42 -22.67 -2.37
C ALA A 312 -22.77 -23.84 -3.16
N VAL A 313 -22.43 -24.93 -2.48
CA VAL A 313 -21.92 -26.16 -3.11
C VAL A 313 -23.01 -26.87 -3.92
N THR A 314 -24.22 -26.97 -3.35
CA THR A 314 -25.30 -27.80 -3.89
C THR A 314 -26.15 -27.09 -4.95
N ALA A 315 -26.25 -25.77 -4.88
CA ALA A 315 -27.04 -24.94 -5.79
C ALA A 315 -26.30 -23.64 -6.18
N PRO A 316 -25.11 -23.73 -6.81
CA PRO A 316 -24.24 -22.57 -7.05
C PRO A 316 -24.93 -21.44 -7.83
N ASP A 317 -25.77 -21.76 -8.82
CA ASP A 317 -26.48 -20.76 -9.63
C ASP A 317 -27.59 -20.02 -8.87
N LYS A 318 -27.97 -20.51 -7.69
CA LYS A 318 -29.06 -19.99 -6.86
C LYS A 318 -28.56 -19.32 -5.58
N VAL A 319 -27.25 -19.23 -5.34
CA VAL A 319 -26.69 -18.55 -4.17
C VAL A 319 -25.94 -17.31 -4.62
N ARG A 320 -26.27 -16.15 -4.06
CA ARG A 320 -25.66 -14.86 -4.39
C ARG A 320 -25.08 -14.19 -3.16
N GLY A 321 -23.83 -13.76 -3.30
CA GLY A 321 -23.14 -13.02 -2.26
C GLY A 321 -22.97 -13.80 -0.96
N ARG A 322 -22.43 -13.11 0.04
CA ARG A 322 -22.42 -13.53 1.43
C ARG A 322 -22.50 -12.26 2.28
N SER A 323 -23.22 -12.33 3.38
CA SER A 323 -23.18 -11.30 4.40
C SER A 323 -21.82 -11.30 5.13
N GLN A 324 -21.64 -10.35 6.05
CA GLN A 324 -20.56 -10.48 7.03
C GLN A 324 -20.79 -11.74 7.87
N ALA A 325 -19.72 -12.51 8.07
CA ALA A 325 -19.76 -13.77 8.83
C ALA A 325 -20.42 -13.57 10.21
N GLY A 326 -21.30 -14.51 10.59
CA GLY A 326 -21.99 -14.47 11.89
C GLY A 326 -23.22 -13.55 11.97
N ARG A 327 -23.76 -13.05 10.86
CA ARG A 327 -25.06 -12.36 10.88
C ARG A 327 -26.21 -13.36 11.07
N PHE A 328 -26.75 -13.40 12.29
CA PHE A 328 -27.85 -14.28 12.64
C PHE A 328 -29.12 -14.05 11.80
N ALA A 329 -29.36 -12.83 11.31
CA ALA A 329 -30.51 -12.51 10.46
C ALA A 329 -30.56 -13.32 9.15
N ASP A 330 -29.41 -13.82 8.66
CA ASP A 330 -29.36 -14.66 7.46
C ASP A 330 -29.92 -16.06 7.66
N LEU A 331 -30.14 -16.48 8.92
CA LEU A 331 -30.89 -17.70 9.21
C LEU A 331 -32.30 -17.65 8.61
N VAL A 332 -32.91 -16.46 8.50
CA VAL A 332 -34.20 -16.28 7.80
C VAL A 332 -34.08 -16.63 6.32
N ALA A 333 -33.03 -16.14 5.64
CA ALA A 333 -32.80 -16.40 4.23
C ALA A 333 -32.49 -17.89 3.99
N LEU A 334 -31.65 -18.50 4.84
CA LEU A 334 -31.33 -19.93 4.80
C LEU A 334 -32.57 -20.81 4.95
N VAL A 335 -33.43 -20.51 5.94
CA VAL A 335 -34.67 -21.26 6.16
C VAL A 335 -35.62 -21.07 4.97
N ARG A 336 -35.87 -19.83 4.52
CA ARG A 336 -36.77 -19.58 3.38
C ARG A 336 -36.31 -20.26 2.09
N PHE A 337 -35.00 -20.28 1.84
CA PHE A 337 -34.42 -20.98 0.70
C PHE A 337 -34.53 -22.51 0.85
N ALA A 338 -34.28 -23.04 2.05
CA ALA A 338 -34.42 -24.47 2.33
C ALA A 338 -35.85 -24.96 2.10
N LEU A 339 -36.85 -24.13 2.44
CA LEU A 339 -38.29 -24.35 2.23
C LEU A 339 -38.77 -24.06 0.81
N GLU A 340 -37.87 -23.71 -0.12
CA GLU A 340 -38.18 -23.40 -1.52
C GLU A 340 -39.16 -22.23 -1.69
N GLN A 341 -39.29 -21.38 -0.68
CA GLN A 341 -40.13 -20.17 -0.72
C GLN A 341 -39.43 -19.00 -1.41
N GLN A 342 -38.11 -19.08 -1.57
CA GLN A 342 -37.31 -18.10 -2.28
C GLN A 342 -36.45 -18.81 -3.34
N PRO A 343 -36.44 -18.31 -4.59
CA PRO A 343 -35.73 -18.97 -5.69
C PRO A 343 -34.21 -18.81 -5.62
N VAL A 344 -33.74 -17.80 -4.89
CA VAL A 344 -32.33 -17.43 -4.76
C VAL A 344 -32.03 -17.19 -3.28
N LEU A 345 -30.94 -17.76 -2.78
CA LEU A 345 -30.37 -17.46 -1.47
C LEU A 345 -29.49 -16.22 -1.60
N ALA A 346 -29.88 -15.15 -0.91
CA ALA A 346 -29.13 -13.89 -0.83
C ALA A 346 -29.21 -13.35 0.60
N PRO A 347 -28.25 -12.50 1.02
CA PRO A 347 -28.26 -11.92 2.36
C PRO A 347 -29.61 -11.30 2.71
N PHE A 348 -30.07 -11.50 3.95
CA PHE A 348 -31.37 -10.97 4.39
C PHE A 348 -31.44 -9.45 4.23
N ALA A 349 -30.31 -8.77 4.49
CA ALA A 349 -30.15 -7.32 4.31
C ALA A 349 -30.45 -6.82 2.89
N ASP A 350 -30.22 -7.64 1.86
CA ASP A 350 -30.50 -7.28 0.46
C ASP A 350 -32.02 -7.22 0.26
N SER A 351 -32.72 -8.25 0.74
CA SER A 351 -34.19 -8.29 0.68
C SER A 351 -34.85 -7.18 1.49
N VAL A 352 -34.26 -6.82 2.65
CA VAL A 352 -34.69 -5.67 3.45
C VAL A 352 -34.51 -4.36 2.67
N SER A 353 -33.37 -4.20 1.99
CA SER A 353 -33.07 -3.00 1.20
C SER A 353 -34.01 -2.86 0.00
N GLU A 354 -34.28 -3.95 -0.70
CA GLU A 354 -35.25 -3.98 -1.81
C GLU A 354 -36.66 -3.60 -1.34
N ARG A 355 -37.14 -4.20 -0.24
CA ARG A 355 -38.45 -3.89 0.35
C ARG A 355 -38.52 -2.46 0.86
N PHE A 356 -37.43 -1.94 1.43
CA PHE A 356 -37.35 -0.56 1.89
C PHE A 356 -37.43 0.45 0.72
N HIS A 357 -36.72 0.19 -0.38
CA HIS A 357 -36.84 1.04 -1.57
C HIS A 357 -38.24 0.98 -2.19
N ALA A 358 -38.85 -0.22 -2.25
CA ALA A 358 -40.23 -0.36 -2.71
C ALA A 358 -41.21 0.42 -1.82
N TRP A 359 -41.04 0.35 -0.50
CA TRP A 359 -41.82 1.10 0.47
C TRP A 359 -41.67 2.62 0.31
N LEU A 360 -40.44 3.11 0.16
CA LEU A 360 -40.19 4.54 -0.12
C LEU A 360 -40.89 5.01 -1.40
N MET A 361 -40.85 4.19 -2.45
CA MET A 361 -41.51 4.49 -3.72
C MET A 361 -43.04 4.50 -3.58
N ASP A 362 -43.61 3.60 -2.77
CA ASP A 362 -45.04 3.58 -2.49
C ASP A 362 -45.48 4.84 -1.73
N LYS A 363 -44.74 5.24 -0.69
CA LYS A 363 -44.96 6.49 0.05
C LYS A 363 -44.85 7.74 -0.82
N ALA A 364 -43.93 7.73 -1.79
CA ALA A 364 -43.79 8.82 -2.75
C ALA A 364 -44.99 8.91 -3.72
N LYS A 365 -45.58 7.76 -4.09
CA LYS A 365 -46.75 7.68 -4.98
C LYS A 365 -48.07 7.98 -4.28
N SER A 366 -48.22 7.61 -3.01
CA SER A 366 -49.47 7.74 -2.25
C SER A 366 -49.78 9.17 -1.78
N GLY A 367 -48.95 10.16 -2.14
CA GLY A 367 -49.25 11.58 -1.90
C GLY A 367 -49.33 12.02 -0.43
N GLY A 368 -48.94 11.15 0.53
CA GLY A 368 -48.85 11.52 1.94
C GLY A 368 -49.02 10.35 2.90
N SER A 369 -48.13 10.28 3.89
CA SER A 369 -48.46 10.23 5.33
C SER A 369 -47.16 10.08 6.11
N GLY A 370 -46.71 11.16 6.76
CA GLY A 370 -45.50 11.17 7.56
C GLY A 370 -45.03 12.59 7.88
N VAL A 371 -45.82 13.29 8.70
CA VAL A 371 -45.50 14.56 9.40
C VAL A 371 -45.68 15.84 8.60
N SER A 372 -46.73 16.58 8.95
CA SER A 372 -46.79 18.04 8.76
C SER A 372 -45.72 18.68 9.65
N PRO A 373 -44.86 19.59 9.14
CA PRO A 373 -43.95 20.31 10.01
C PRO A 373 -44.76 21.19 10.94
N LEU A 374 -44.90 20.76 12.21
CA LEU A 374 -45.38 21.63 13.26
C LEU A 374 -44.21 22.59 13.56
N HIS A 375 -44.34 23.83 13.07
CA HIS A 375 -43.43 24.98 13.23
C HIS A 375 -42.43 25.22 12.10
N SER A 376 -42.94 25.70 10.96
CA SER A 376 -42.18 26.62 10.11
C SER A 376 -43.09 27.78 9.70
N ASP A 377 -42.94 28.93 10.37
CA ASP A 377 -43.62 30.21 10.07
C ASP A 377 -43.09 30.85 8.76
N ASP A 378 -42.87 30.05 7.71
CA ASP A 378 -42.28 30.51 6.46
C ASP A 378 -43.27 30.34 5.30
N PRO A 379 -44.00 31.40 4.88
CA PRO A 379 -45.18 31.32 4.02
C PRO A 379 -44.86 31.10 2.52
N LYS A 380 -43.64 30.65 2.17
CA LYS A 380 -43.18 30.52 0.76
C LYS A 380 -42.96 29.09 0.26
N ARG A 381 -43.47 28.07 0.94
CA ARG A 381 -43.48 26.68 0.41
C ARG A 381 -44.91 26.17 0.21
N GLN A 382 -45.57 26.68 -0.82
CA GLN A 382 -46.74 26.03 -1.42
C GLN A 382 -46.33 25.47 -2.79
N GLY A 383 -46.29 24.14 -2.92
CA GLY A 383 -46.19 23.44 -4.20
C GLY A 383 -45.30 22.19 -4.18
N GLY A 384 -45.91 21.00 -4.16
CA GLY A 384 -45.25 19.72 -4.50
C GLY A 384 -45.31 18.67 -3.39
N ALA A 385 -45.65 17.43 -3.77
CA ALA A 385 -45.98 16.28 -2.91
C ALA A 385 -44.97 16.00 -1.76
N SER A 386 -45.48 15.60 -0.59
CA SER A 386 -44.70 15.38 0.64
C SER A 386 -43.72 14.21 0.52
N THR A 387 -42.45 14.51 0.24
CA THR A 387 -41.31 13.58 0.38
C THR A 387 -40.61 13.79 1.72
N PHE A 388 -40.09 12.72 2.33
CA PHE A 388 -39.26 12.80 3.54
C PHE A 388 -38.11 13.81 3.36
N THR A 389 -37.80 14.58 4.41
CA THR A 389 -36.63 15.47 4.40
C THR A 389 -35.33 14.64 4.31
N PRO A 390 -34.21 15.23 3.86
CA PRO A 390 -32.93 14.53 3.84
C PRO A 390 -32.53 13.96 5.22
N GLU A 391 -32.87 14.68 6.30
CA GLU A 391 -32.62 14.24 7.67
C GLU A 391 -33.53 13.06 8.06
N GLN A 392 -34.83 13.12 7.73
CA GLN A 392 -35.74 11.99 7.94
C GLN A 392 -35.29 10.76 7.15
N LEU A 393 -34.88 10.90 5.89
CA LEU A 393 -34.35 9.80 5.08
C LEU A 393 -33.11 9.18 5.71
N ALA A 394 -32.18 10.00 6.22
CA ALA A 394 -30.98 9.49 6.88
C ALA A 394 -31.34 8.63 8.11
N TRP A 395 -32.35 9.03 8.88
CA TRP A 395 -32.87 8.22 9.99
C TRP A 395 -33.54 6.92 9.53
N LEU A 396 -34.35 6.96 8.46
CA LEU A 396 -34.98 5.77 7.91
C LEU A 396 -33.96 4.76 7.37
N TYR A 397 -32.84 5.22 6.79
CA TYR A 397 -31.75 4.33 6.38
C TYR A 397 -31.08 3.64 7.58
N LEU A 398 -30.86 4.36 8.69
CA LEU A 398 -30.34 3.74 9.92
C LEU A 398 -31.31 2.69 10.49
N ILE A 399 -32.61 3.00 10.48
CA ILE A 399 -33.65 2.06 10.91
C ILE A 399 -33.65 0.81 10.03
N ARG A 400 -33.56 0.97 8.71
CA ARG A 400 -33.40 -0.15 7.76
C ARG A 400 -32.19 -1.01 8.11
N ASP A 401 -31.04 -0.39 8.35
CA ASP A 401 -29.78 -1.12 8.62
C ASP A 401 -29.82 -1.86 9.96
N HIS A 402 -30.50 -1.27 10.96
CA HIS A 402 -30.78 -1.92 12.22
C HIS A 402 -31.71 -3.13 12.01
N ILE A 403 -32.85 -2.97 11.35
CA ILE A 403 -33.79 -4.08 11.06
C ILE A 403 -33.12 -5.17 10.22
N ALA A 404 -32.24 -4.82 9.29
CA ALA A 404 -31.46 -5.78 8.50
C ALA A 404 -30.54 -6.67 9.36
N THR A 405 -30.23 -6.25 10.59
CA THR A 405 -29.39 -6.98 11.53
C THR A 405 -30.22 -7.62 12.66
N SER A 406 -31.18 -6.89 13.23
CA SER A 406 -31.93 -7.27 14.43
C SER A 406 -33.32 -7.82 14.16
N LEU A 407 -33.79 -7.84 12.90
CA LEU A 407 -35.16 -8.17 12.45
C LEU A 407 -36.25 -7.21 12.91
N SER A 408 -36.05 -6.44 13.97
CA SER A 408 -37.01 -5.45 14.43
C SER A 408 -36.29 -4.24 14.98
N ILE A 409 -37.03 -3.14 15.10
CA ILE A 409 -36.63 -1.98 15.90
C ILE A 409 -37.72 -1.68 16.93
N GLU A 410 -37.31 -1.50 18.18
CA GLU A 410 -38.13 -1.10 19.32
C GLU A 410 -37.68 0.29 19.81
N PRO A 411 -38.53 1.03 20.56
CA PRO A 411 -38.18 2.36 21.07
C PRO A 411 -36.87 2.39 21.88
N GLU A 412 -36.58 1.31 22.61
CA GLU A 412 -35.38 1.13 23.42
C GLU A 412 -34.10 1.07 22.56
N ASP A 413 -34.20 0.60 21.32
CA ASP A 413 -33.05 0.51 20.41
C ASP A 413 -32.45 1.88 20.06
N PHE A 414 -33.25 2.94 20.20
CA PHE A 414 -32.84 4.32 19.97
C PHE A 414 -31.87 4.84 21.03
N GLU A 415 -31.70 4.15 22.16
CA GLU A 415 -30.72 4.48 23.19
C GLU A 415 -29.30 4.04 22.82
N TYR A 416 -29.15 3.10 21.88
CA TYR A 416 -27.87 2.53 21.48
C TYR A 416 -27.30 3.18 20.20
N THR A 417 -26.00 2.99 19.95
CA THR A 417 -25.31 3.43 18.73
C THR A 417 -25.92 2.72 17.49
N PRO A 418 -26.17 3.43 16.37
CA PRO A 418 -25.83 4.84 16.09
C PRO A 418 -26.90 5.87 16.46
N PHE A 419 -28.05 5.45 17.01
CA PHE A 419 -29.17 6.34 17.30
C PHE A 419 -28.91 7.25 18.50
N GLY A 420 -28.36 6.71 19.60
CA GLY A 420 -28.05 7.47 20.81
C GLY A 420 -27.11 8.65 20.55
N GLU A 421 -26.08 8.45 19.70
CA GLU A 421 -25.14 9.49 19.27
C GLU A 421 -25.79 10.61 18.44
N ARG A 422 -26.96 10.34 17.85
CA ARG A 422 -27.73 11.27 17.03
C ARG A 422 -28.91 11.90 17.77
N GLY A 423 -28.95 11.78 19.10
CA GLY A 423 -30.01 12.34 19.95
C GLY A 423 -31.15 11.37 20.24
N GLY A 424 -30.99 10.10 19.88
CA GLY A 424 -31.86 8.98 20.27
C GLY A 424 -33.35 9.17 19.95
N LEU A 425 -34.19 8.59 20.81
CA LEU A 425 -35.64 8.57 20.61
C LEU A 425 -36.25 9.99 20.59
N GLY A 426 -35.67 10.91 21.38
CA GLY A 426 -36.10 12.31 21.41
C GLY A 426 -35.94 13.02 20.07
N LYS A 427 -34.80 12.84 19.40
CA LYS A 427 -34.57 13.39 18.06
C LYS A 427 -35.46 12.72 17.01
N ALA A 428 -35.68 11.41 17.12
CA ALA A 428 -36.61 10.70 16.24
C ALA A 428 -38.05 11.27 16.37
N HIS A 429 -38.54 11.51 17.59
CA HIS A 429 -39.85 12.15 17.80
C HIS A 429 -39.92 13.59 17.29
N GLN A 430 -38.83 14.38 17.38
CA GLN A 430 -38.80 15.71 16.78
C GLN A 430 -38.94 15.68 15.25
N LEU A 431 -38.34 14.68 14.59
CA LEU A 431 -38.37 14.53 13.14
C LEU A 431 -39.67 13.91 12.63
N PHE A 432 -40.21 12.93 13.35
CA PHE A 432 -41.33 12.10 12.89
C PHE A 432 -42.65 12.34 13.68
N GLY A 433 -42.65 13.18 14.71
CA GLY A 433 -43.84 13.56 15.48
C GLY A 433 -44.63 12.37 16.00
N GLU A 434 -45.96 12.50 15.98
CA GLU A 434 -46.92 11.43 16.33
C GLU A 434 -46.95 10.28 15.30
N GLY A 435 -46.35 10.49 14.12
CA GLY A 435 -46.28 9.48 13.05
C GLY A 435 -45.18 8.44 13.25
N LEU A 436 -44.24 8.66 14.18
CA LEU A 436 -43.08 7.79 14.40
C LEU A 436 -43.50 6.34 14.65
N ASN A 437 -44.37 6.09 15.64
CA ASN A 437 -44.79 4.74 16.01
C ASN A 437 -45.42 3.99 14.84
N ARG A 438 -46.28 4.67 14.07
CA ARG A 438 -46.91 4.10 12.88
C ARG A 438 -45.87 3.71 11.82
N ILE A 439 -44.86 4.56 11.59
CA ILE A 439 -43.78 4.28 10.65
C ILE A 439 -42.94 3.09 11.12
N LEU A 440 -42.59 3.03 12.41
CA LEU A 440 -41.81 1.91 12.96
C LEU A 440 -42.58 0.59 12.88
N GLU A 441 -43.87 0.58 13.21
CA GLU A 441 -44.73 -0.60 13.05
C GLU A 441 -44.79 -1.04 11.58
N GLU A 442 -44.99 -0.10 10.67
CA GLU A 442 -45.06 -0.38 9.24
C GLU A 442 -43.74 -0.94 8.70
N LEU A 443 -42.60 -0.35 9.06
CA LEU A 443 -41.27 -0.84 8.65
C LEU A 443 -40.97 -2.22 9.23
N ASN A 444 -41.28 -2.47 10.50
CA ASN A 444 -41.10 -3.78 11.13
C ASN A 444 -41.92 -4.88 10.42
N VAL A 445 -43.07 -4.54 9.83
CA VAL A 445 -43.89 -5.49 9.06
C VAL A 445 -43.36 -5.63 7.63
N VAL A 446 -43.22 -4.51 6.91
CA VAL A 446 -42.90 -4.51 5.48
C VAL A 446 -41.48 -5.03 5.23
N LEU A 447 -40.52 -4.65 6.07
CA LEU A 447 -39.12 -4.99 5.83
C LEU A 447 -38.77 -6.43 6.18
N VAL A 448 -39.56 -7.13 6.98
CA VAL A 448 -39.28 -8.51 7.45
C VAL A 448 -40.13 -9.55 6.70
N ALA A 449 -41.13 -9.09 5.94
CA ALA A 449 -42.09 -9.92 5.21
C ALA A 449 -41.50 -11.01 4.30
#